data_AF-A0A845JVL2-F1
#
_entry.id   AF-A0A845JVL2-F1
#
_cell.length_a   1.000
_cell.length_b   1.000
_cell.length_c   1.000
_cell.angle_alpha   90.00
_cell.angle_beta   90.00
_cell.angle_gamma   90.00
#
_symmetry.space_group_name_H-M   'P 1'
#
loop_
_entity.id
_entity.type
_entity.pdbx_description
1 polymer ?
#
loop_
_entity_poly.entity_id
_entity_poly.type
_entity_poly.pdbx_seq_one_letter_code
_entity_poly.pdbx_strand_id
1 'polypeptide(L)'
;MKFAFGLFAAIIVLGLTVLNVDKTIGSNKELNLNDVKKFNEIKQLAEEGDTVSQNALGWMYDQGIGVKEDPKKAVKWYLKAAKKGFRKAQVNIGVMNELGRGTPQNFEEANKWYSKAEKSS
;
A
#
# COMPACT_ATOMS: atom_id res chain seq x y z
N MET A 1 12.89 20.30 46.88
CA MET A 1 12.56 20.38 45.44
C MET A 1 12.37 18.95 44.94
N LYS A 2 11.12 18.53 44.66
CA LYS A 2 10.77 17.14 44.36
C LYS A 2 11.03 16.84 42.88
N PHE A 3 11.77 15.76 42.61
CA PHE A 3 11.92 15.18 41.28
C PHE A 3 10.63 14.47 40.87
N ALA A 4 10.12 14.75 39.67
CA ALA A 4 9.07 13.97 39.02
C ALA A 4 9.62 13.48 37.68
N PHE A 5 10.13 12.25 37.67
CA PHE A 5 10.47 11.52 36.45
C PHE A 5 9.17 11.00 35.83
N GLY A 6 8.64 11.73 34.85
CA GLY A 6 7.52 11.27 34.04
C GLY A 6 8.02 10.37 32.90
N LEU A 7 7.93 9.06 33.10
CA LEU A 7 8.08 8.06 32.05
C LEU A 7 6.73 7.87 31.35
N PHE A 8 6.48 8.56 30.23
CA PHE A 8 5.49 8.13 29.26
C PHE A 8 5.95 8.45 27.83
N ALA A 9 6.26 7.36 27.11
CA ALA A 9 6.24 7.20 25.66
C ALA A 9 7.19 8.08 24.81
N ALA A 10 8.37 7.53 24.53
CA ALA A 10 8.95 7.65 23.20
C ALA A 10 7.97 7.02 22.19
N ILE A 11 7.38 7.80 21.27
CA ILE A 11 6.83 7.39 19.96
C ILE A 11 6.45 8.67 19.19
N ILE A 12 7.18 8.92 18.10
CA ILE A 12 6.86 9.82 16.97
C ILE A 12 6.96 11.33 17.24
N VAL A 13 8.16 11.83 17.50
CA VAL A 13 8.56 13.17 17.01
C VAL A 13 10.03 13.12 16.55
N LEU A 14 10.32 12.32 15.52
CA LEU A 14 11.54 12.49 14.73
C LEU A 14 11.11 12.61 13.27
N GLY A 15 10.97 13.84 12.80
CA GLY A 15 10.58 14.13 11.43
C GLY A 15 9.96 15.50 11.19
N LEU A 16 9.66 16.28 12.22
CA LEU A 16 9.33 17.69 12.07
C LEU A 16 10.27 18.55 12.91
N THR A 17 11.40 18.92 12.31
CA THR A 17 12.19 20.10 12.70
C THR A 17 12.78 20.69 11.42
N VAL A 18 12.05 21.68 10.87
CA VAL A 18 12.49 23.04 10.52
C VAL A 18 13.88 23.20 9.83
N LEU A 19 13.84 23.92 8.70
CA LEU A 19 14.92 24.55 7.88
C LEU A 19 15.63 23.66 6.85
N ASN A 20 15.19 23.77 5.60
CA ASN A 20 16.09 24.21 4.52
C ASN A 20 15.27 24.66 3.30
N VAL A 21 15.35 25.97 3.04
CA VAL A 21 15.05 26.55 1.73
C VAL A 21 16.16 26.06 0.81
N ASP A 22 15.98 24.91 0.17
CA ASP A 22 16.79 24.57 -0.99
C ASP A 22 16.00 23.77 -2.03
N LYS A 23 16.03 24.33 -3.22
CA LYS A 23 15.21 23.98 -4.38
C LYS A 23 15.88 22.82 -5.09
N THR A 24 15.69 21.58 -4.62
CA THR A 24 16.16 20.39 -5.35
C THR A 24 15.18 19.21 -5.27
N ILE A 25 14.49 18.97 -6.41
CA ILE A 25 14.20 17.67 -7.04
C ILE A 25 13.09 16.79 -6.41
N GLY A 26 11.97 16.67 -7.14
CA GLY A 26 11.21 15.41 -7.29
C GLY A 26 10.18 15.04 -6.22
N SER A 27 8.90 15.30 -6.52
CA SER A 27 7.75 14.48 -6.12
C SER A 27 7.64 14.03 -4.64
N ASN A 28 7.81 14.92 -3.66
CA ASN A 28 7.24 14.66 -2.33
C ASN A 28 5.74 14.93 -2.39
N LYS A 29 4.97 13.93 -2.82
CA LYS A 29 3.50 13.92 -2.69
C LYS A 29 3.20 13.95 -1.19
N GLU A 30 2.92 15.12 -0.65
CA GLU A 30 2.57 15.30 0.76
C GLU A 30 1.42 14.36 1.12
N LEU A 31 1.59 13.58 2.18
CA LEU A 31 0.57 12.64 2.62
C LEU A 31 -0.58 13.40 3.27
N ASN A 32 -1.77 13.29 2.67
CA ASN A 32 -2.99 13.85 3.21
C ASN A 32 -3.42 13.08 4.48
N LEU A 33 -3.71 13.79 5.57
CA LEU A 33 -4.14 13.20 6.85
C LEU A 33 -5.37 12.29 6.71
N ASN A 34 -6.33 12.64 5.86
CA ASN A 34 -7.52 11.83 5.60
C ASN A 34 -7.15 10.51 4.91
N ASP A 35 -6.19 10.54 3.99
CA ASP A 35 -5.71 9.35 3.30
C ASP A 35 -4.91 8.46 4.25
N VAL A 36 -4.10 9.04 5.14
CA VAL A 36 -3.36 8.29 6.18
C VAL A 36 -4.32 7.61 7.16
N LYS A 37 -5.38 8.31 7.59
CA LYS A 37 -6.40 7.73 8.46
C LYS A 37 -7.10 6.56 7.77
N LYS A 38 -7.57 6.79 6.53
CA LYS A 38 -8.21 5.76 5.70
C LYS A 38 -7.29 4.58 5.44
N PHE A 39 -6.00 4.82 5.24
CA PHE A 39 -5.00 3.77 5.07
C PHE A 39 -4.94 2.85 6.28
N ASN A 40 -4.90 3.42 7.49
CA ASN A 40 -4.84 2.63 8.72
C ASN A 40 -6.12 1.81 8.95
N GLU A 41 -7.30 2.37 8.67
CA GLU A 41 -8.57 1.65 8.75
C GLU A 41 -8.63 0.47 7.76
N ILE A 42 -8.30 0.71 6.49
CA ILE A 42 -8.23 -0.35 5.46
C ILE A 42 -7.17 -1.39 5.81
N LYS A 43 -6.05 -0.98 6.40
CA LYS A 43 -4.98 -1.90 6.81
C LYS A 43 -5.47 -2.89 7.85
N GLN A 44 -6.18 -2.43 8.87
CA GLN A 44 -6.74 -3.31 9.89
C GLN A 44 -7.69 -4.37 9.28
N LEU A 45 -8.65 -3.94 8.46
CA LEU A 45 -9.60 -4.85 7.81
C LEU A 45 -8.91 -5.84 6.86
N ALA A 46 -7.89 -5.39 6.14
CA ALA A 46 -7.11 -6.25 5.24
C ALA A 46 -6.32 -7.32 6.02
N GLU A 47 -5.81 -6.97 7.22
CA GLU A 47 -5.13 -7.88 8.14
C GLU A 47 -6.10 -8.89 8.78
N GLU A 48 -7.34 -8.49 9.06
CA GLU A 48 -8.44 -9.37 9.47
C GLU A 48 -8.93 -10.31 8.34
N GLY A 49 -8.47 -10.07 7.12
CA GLY A 49 -8.70 -10.95 5.99
C GLY A 49 -9.82 -10.51 5.06
N ASP A 50 -10.38 -9.31 5.23
CA ASP A 50 -11.37 -8.78 4.29
C ASP A 50 -10.76 -8.61 2.90
N THR A 51 -11.31 -9.32 1.93
CA THR A 51 -10.76 -9.44 0.59
C THR A 51 -10.84 -8.11 -0.18
N VAL A 52 -11.90 -7.32 0.06
CA VAL A 52 -12.06 -5.99 -0.56
C VAL A 52 -10.99 -5.03 -0.04
N SER A 53 -10.76 -5.03 1.27
CA SER A 53 -9.74 -4.23 1.93
C SER A 53 -8.33 -4.67 1.55
N GLN A 54 -8.08 -5.96 1.36
CA GLN A 54 -6.80 -6.44 0.82
C GLN A 54 -6.51 -5.88 -0.58
N ASN A 55 -7.52 -5.84 -1.46
CA ASN A 55 -7.36 -5.19 -2.75
C ASN A 55 -7.17 -3.67 -2.63
N ALA A 56 -7.95 -3.01 -1.77
CA ALA A 56 -7.83 -1.57 -1.56
C ALA A 56 -6.46 -1.19 -0.98
N LEU A 57 -5.94 -1.96 -0.04
CA LEU A 57 -4.61 -1.76 0.55
C LEU A 57 -3.51 -1.94 -0.50
N GLY A 58 -3.66 -2.93 -1.39
CA GLY A 58 -2.80 -3.08 -2.55
C GLY A 58 -2.76 -1.80 -3.39
N TRP A 59 -3.94 -1.23 -3.69
CA TRP A 59 -4.08 0.01 -4.44
C TRP A 59 -3.51 1.24 -3.74
N MET A 60 -3.59 1.31 -2.41
CA MET A 60 -3.01 2.42 -1.66
C MET A 60 -1.47 2.39 -1.65
N TYR A 61 -0.87 1.20 -1.51
CA TYR A 61 0.57 1.04 -1.68
C TYR A 61 1.02 1.29 -3.11
N ASP A 62 0.21 0.87 -4.07
CA ASP A 62 0.44 1.11 -5.49
C ASP A 62 0.48 2.62 -5.77
N GLN A 63 -0.52 3.39 -5.36
CA GLN A 63 -0.65 4.80 -5.73
C GLN A 63 0.01 5.78 -4.74
N GLY A 64 0.63 5.26 -3.69
CA GLY A 64 1.16 6.05 -2.58
C GLY A 64 0.08 6.92 -1.92
N ILE A 65 -1.10 6.34 -1.65
CA ILE A 65 -2.23 7.04 -1.02
C ILE A 65 -2.19 6.74 0.47
N GLY A 66 -2.00 7.77 1.30
CA GLY A 66 -1.91 7.62 2.76
C GLY A 66 -0.68 6.87 3.26
N VAL A 67 0.19 6.42 2.35
CA VAL A 67 1.46 5.73 2.61
C VAL A 67 2.42 6.03 1.46
N LYS A 68 3.73 5.89 1.68
CA LYS A 68 4.71 5.93 0.58
C LYS A 68 4.42 4.82 -0.43
N GLU A 69 4.49 5.15 -1.72
CA GLU A 69 4.36 4.17 -2.80
C GLU A 69 5.36 3.01 -2.62
N ASP A 70 4.83 1.79 -2.69
CA ASP A 70 5.59 0.55 -2.58
C ASP A 70 4.91 -0.53 -3.44
N PRO A 71 5.24 -0.61 -4.74
CA PRO A 71 4.63 -1.57 -5.66
C PRO A 71 4.87 -3.03 -5.25
N LYS A 72 5.95 -3.33 -4.52
CA LYS A 72 6.23 -4.68 -4.03
C LYS A 72 5.24 -5.05 -2.92
N LYS A 73 4.91 -4.13 -2.01
CA LYS A 73 3.83 -4.34 -1.03
C LYS A 73 2.46 -4.40 -1.70
N ALA A 74 2.22 -3.60 -2.73
CA ALA A 74 0.98 -3.67 -3.51
C ALA A 74 0.74 -5.07 -4.08
N VAL A 75 1.74 -5.66 -4.75
CA VAL A 75 1.68 -7.03 -5.29
C VAL A 75 1.37 -8.04 -4.18
N LYS A 76 1.99 -7.93 -3.00
CA LYS A 76 1.69 -8.85 -1.89
C LYS A 76 0.22 -8.79 -1.45
N TRP A 77 -0.36 -7.60 -1.38
CA TRP A 77 -1.75 -7.42 -0.94
C TRP A 77 -2.76 -7.81 -2.02
N TYR A 78 -2.53 -7.42 -3.27
CA TYR A 78 -3.32 -7.89 -4.40
C TYR A 78 -3.26 -9.42 -4.52
N LEU A 79 -2.10 -10.07 -4.33
CA LEU A 79 -2.00 -11.53 -4.37
C LEU A 79 -2.84 -12.21 -3.28
N LYS A 80 -2.90 -11.65 -2.06
CA LYS A 80 -3.76 -12.19 -1.00
C LYS A 80 -5.23 -12.20 -1.43
N ALA A 81 -5.73 -11.08 -1.97
CA ALA A 81 -7.11 -10.98 -2.45
C ALA A 81 -7.36 -11.85 -3.70
N ALA A 82 -6.41 -11.87 -4.64
CA ALA A 82 -6.52 -12.63 -5.89
C ALA A 82 -6.57 -14.15 -5.65
N LYS A 83 -5.81 -14.66 -4.67
CA LYS A 83 -5.83 -16.06 -4.24
C LYS A 83 -7.18 -16.48 -3.63
N LYS A 84 -7.95 -15.54 -3.09
CA LYS A 84 -9.32 -15.75 -2.61
C LYS A 84 -10.39 -15.63 -3.72
N GLY A 85 -9.97 -15.52 -4.98
CA GLY A 85 -10.91 -15.43 -6.11
C GLY A 85 -11.41 -14.01 -6.41
N PHE A 86 -10.86 -12.97 -5.77
CA PHE A 86 -11.35 -11.61 -6.01
C PHE A 86 -10.92 -11.10 -7.38
N ARG A 87 -11.89 -11.05 -8.30
CA ARG A 87 -11.67 -10.72 -9.71
C ARG A 87 -10.85 -9.44 -9.92
N LYS A 88 -11.17 -8.36 -9.22
CA LYS A 88 -10.43 -7.08 -9.35
C LYS A 88 -8.95 -7.22 -8.97
N ALA A 89 -8.64 -7.97 -7.93
CA ALA A 89 -7.27 -8.20 -7.52
C ALA A 89 -6.52 -9.11 -8.49
N GLN A 90 -7.19 -10.09 -9.10
CA GLN A 90 -6.60 -10.92 -10.16
C GLN A 90 -6.23 -10.07 -11.37
N VAL A 91 -7.11 -9.17 -11.82
CA VAL A 91 -6.79 -8.19 -12.88
C VAL A 91 -5.60 -7.31 -12.48
N ASN A 92 -5.58 -6.78 -11.26
CA ASN A 92 -4.47 -5.94 -10.79
C ASN A 92 -3.14 -6.70 -10.79
N ILE A 93 -3.09 -7.97 -10.37
CA ILE A 93 -1.87 -8.78 -10.47
C ILE A 93 -1.47 -9.03 -11.93
N GLY A 94 -2.45 -9.23 -12.82
CA GLY A 94 -2.20 -9.32 -14.26
C GLY A 94 -1.44 -8.09 -14.76
N VAL A 95 -1.97 -6.90 -14.48
CA VAL A 95 -1.35 -5.61 -14.86
C VAL A 95 0.03 -5.43 -14.22
N MET A 96 0.20 -5.78 -12.94
CA MET A 96 1.51 -5.65 -12.27
C MET A 96 2.58 -6.53 -12.93
N ASN A 97 2.23 -7.75 -13.37
CA ASN A 97 3.15 -8.61 -14.11
C ASN A 97 3.38 -8.13 -15.55
N GLU A 98 2.34 -7.64 -16.23
CA GLU A 98 2.46 -7.10 -17.59
C GLU A 98 3.40 -5.89 -17.65
N LEU A 99 3.34 -5.01 -16.64
CA LEU A 99 4.15 -3.80 -16.56
C LEU A 99 5.49 -4.01 -15.83
N GLY A 100 5.73 -5.18 -15.23
CA GLY A 100 6.89 -5.40 -14.38
C GLY A 100 6.94 -4.47 -13.16
N ARG A 101 5.76 -4.12 -12.62
CA ARG A 101 5.65 -3.17 -11.52
C ARG A 101 5.52 -3.91 -10.19
N GLY A 102 6.53 -3.78 -9.33
CA GLY A 102 6.58 -4.52 -8.06
C GLY A 102 6.85 -6.02 -8.18
N THR A 103 6.99 -6.52 -9.40
CA THR A 103 7.30 -7.90 -9.81
C THR A 103 8.10 -7.84 -11.12
N PRO A 104 8.96 -8.82 -11.48
CA PRO A 104 9.52 -8.88 -12.83
C PRO A 104 8.43 -8.91 -13.90
N GLN A 105 8.70 -8.29 -15.04
CA GLN A 105 7.77 -8.33 -16.17
C GLN A 105 7.58 -9.77 -16.66
N ASN A 106 6.33 -10.20 -16.77
CA ASN A 106 5.98 -11.54 -17.22
C ASN A 106 4.57 -11.57 -17.83
N PHE A 107 4.49 -11.57 -19.16
CA PHE A 107 3.23 -11.63 -19.90
C PHE A 107 2.50 -12.97 -19.75
N GLU A 108 3.23 -14.08 -19.60
CA GLU A 108 2.62 -15.41 -19.39
C GLU A 108 1.88 -15.47 -18.05
N GLU A 109 2.52 -14.95 -16.99
CA GLU A 109 1.90 -14.85 -15.68
C GLU A 109 0.73 -13.86 -15.69
N ALA A 110 0.86 -12.72 -16.38
CA ALA A 110 -0.23 -11.77 -16.55
C ALA A 110 -1.47 -12.44 -17.17
N ASN A 111 -1.28 -13.15 -18.29
CA ASN A 111 -2.35 -13.89 -18.96
C ASN A 111 -3.00 -14.95 -18.06
N LYS A 112 -2.20 -15.68 -17.26
CA LYS A 112 -2.74 -16.64 -16.27
C LYS A 112 -3.66 -15.96 -15.26
N TRP A 113 -3.33 -14.76 -14.79
CA TRP A 113 -4.18 -14.01 -13.87
C TRP A 113 -5.42 -13.43 -14.55
N TYR A 114 -5.32 -12.93 -15.78
CA TYR A 114 -6.47 -12.48 -16.55
C TYR A 114 -7.46 -13.63 -16.82
N SER A 115 -6.98 -14.81 -17.25
CA SER A 115 -7.85 -15.98 -17.44
C SER A 115 -8.50 -16.46 -16.14
N LYS A 116 -7.88 -16.25 -14.97
CA LYS A 116 -8.52 -16.51 -13.67
C LYS A 116 -9.62 -15.49 -13.37
N ALA A 117 -9.40 -14.22 -13.71
CA ALA A 117 -10.38 -13.15 -13.54
C ALA A 117 -11.65 -13.38 -14.38
N GLU A 118 -11.49 -13.83 -15.62
CA GLU A 118 -12.61 -14.17 -16.52
C GLU A 118 -13.49 -15.31 -15.98
N LYS A 119 -12.87 -16.30 -15.33
CA LYS A 119 -13.57 -17.47 -14.75
C LYS A 119 -14.20 -17.17 -13.40
N SER A 120 -13.83 -16.05 -12.78
CA SER A 120 -14.36 -15.63 -11.47
C SER A 120 -15.63 -14.80 -11.69
N SER A 121 -16.70 -15.49 -12.09
CA SER A 121 -18.05 -14.97 -12.33
C SER A 121 -18.84 -14.80 -11.05
#